data_AF-A0A497H9G2-F1
#
_entry.id   AF-A0A497H9G2-F1
#
_cell.length_a   1.000
_cell.length_b   1.000
_cell.length_c   1.000
_cell.angle_alpha   90.00
_cell.angle_beta   90.00
_cell.angle_gamma   90.00
#
_symmetry.space_group_name_H-M   'P 1'
#
loop_
_entity.id
_entity.type
_entity.pdbx_description
1 polymer ?
#
loop_
_entity_poly.entity_id
_entity_poly.type
_entity_poly.pdbx_seq_one_letter_code
_entity_poly.pdbx_strand_id
1 'polypeptide(L)'
;MRSVEIEALIRELKGKRSLFVLTGAGISADSGIPTFRGRDGLWRRYRPTDLATPEAFARDPKLVWEWYHYRQSIILKAEPNPGHYALARLEDIFPSFLLLTQNVDGLHQRAGSRKVLE
;
A
#
# COMPACT_ATOMS: atom_id res chain seq x y z
N MET A 1 -8.76 -17.01 3.43
CA MET A 1 -7.89 -17.46 4.54
C MET A 1 -8.68 -18.45 5.37
N ARG A 2 -8.11 -19.59 5.74
CA ARG A 2 -8.85 -20.58 6.55
C ARG A 2 -8.89 -20.06 7.99
N SER A 3 -10.01 -20.21 8.70
CA SER A 3 -10.17 -19.73 10.09
C SER A 3 -9.04 -20.15 11.03
N VAL A 4 -8.50 -21.37 10.82
CA VAL A 4 -7.39 -21.96 11.57
C VAL A 4 -6.10 -21.14 11.48
N GLU A 5 -5.84 -20.48 10.34
CA GLU A 5 -4.63 -19.67 10.13
C GLU A 5 -4.69 -18.36 10.93
N ILE A 6 -5.88 -17.77 11.05
CA ILE A 6 -6.10 -16.55 11.86
C ILE A 6 -5.90 -16.85 13.34
N GLU A 7 -6.49 -17.93 13.85
CA GLU A 7 -6.34 -18.31 15.26
C GLU A 7 -4.90 -18.63 15.63
N ALA A 8 -4.16 -19.29 14.74
CA ALA A 8 -2.73 -19.53 14.93
C ALA A 8 -1.94 -18.22 15.01
N LEU A 9 -2.20 -17.27 14.12
CA LEU A 9 -1.57 -15.95 14.14
C LEU A 9 -1.88 -15.18 15.42
N ILE A 10 -3.15 -15.17 15.87
CA ILE A 10 -3.55 -14.51 17.12
C ILE A 10 -2.78 -15.09 18.30
N ARG A 11 -2.64 -16.42 18.37
CA ARG A 11 -1.86 -17.08 19.43
C ARG A 11 -0.39 -16.67 19.39
N GLU A 12 0.22 -16.59 18.22
CA GLU A 12 1.62 -16.19 18.08
C GLU A 12 1.83 -14.73 18.48
N LEU A 13 0.89 -13.85 18.13
CA LEU A 13 0.98 -12.42 18.46
C LEU A 13 0.70 -12.12 19.94
N LYS A 14 -0.03 -12.99 20.64
CA LYS A 14 -0.43 -12.77 22.03
C LYS A 14 0.81 -12.65 22.94
N GLY A 15 0.89 -11.55 23.67
CA GLY A 15 1.99 -11.27 24.62
C GLY A 15 3.29 -10.80 23.98
N LYS A 16 3.36 -10.69 22.64
CA LYS A 16 4.52 -10.08 21.97
C LYS A 16 4.49 -8.57 22.18
N ARG A 17 5.67 -7.99 22.39
CA ARG A 17 5.83 -6.54 22.60
C ARG A 17 6.13 -5.77 21.33
N SER A 18 6.59 -6.46 20.29
CA SER A 18 7.02 -5.85 19.03
C SER A 18 6.30 -6.48 17.84
N LEU A 19 5.79 -5.64 16.95
CA LEU A 19 5.20 -6.05 15.68
C LEU A 19 5.77 -5.21 14.53
N PHE A 20 6.29 -5.89 13.51
CA PHE A 20 6.70 -5.29 12.25
C PHE A 20 5.74 -5.74 11.16
N VAL A 21 5.25 -4.80 10.36
CA VAL A 21 4.33 -5.07 9.25
C VAL A 21 4.94 -4.57 7.95
N LEU A 22 5.02 -5.44 6.94
CA LEU A 22 5.36 -5.06 5.58
C LEU A 22 4.12 -5.11 4.70
N THR A 23 3.81 -3.99 4.04
CA THR A 23 2.68 -3.89 3.11
C THR A 23 3.14 -3.59 1.68
N GLY A 24 2.26 -3.88 0.72
CA GLY A 24 2.43 -3.55 -0.69
C GLY A 24 1.08 -3.36 -1.36
N ALA A 25 1.06 -3.21 -2.68
CA ALA A 25 -0.10 -2.70 -3.41
C ALA A 25 -1.42 -3.46 -3.19
N GLY A 26 -1.35 -4.75 -2.82
CA GLY A 26 -2.53 -5.56 -2.52
C GLY A 26 -3.40 -4.99 -1.39
N ILE A 27 -2.82 -4.30 -0.39
CA ILE A 27 -3.62 -3.70 0.68
C ILE A 27 -4.50 -2.55 0.19
N SER A 28 -4.08 -1.86 -0.88
CA SER A 28 -4.79 -0.72 -1.47
C SER A 28 -5.71 -1.12 -2.62
N ALA A 29 -5.67 -2.38 -3.07
CA ALA A 29 -6.52 -2.89 -4.15
C ALA A 29 -8.01 -2.76 -3.80
N ASP A 30 -8.37 -3.10 -2.56
CA ASP A 30 -9.74 -2.99 -2.05
C ASP A 30 -10.19 -1.52 -1.87
N SER A 31 -9.26 -0.56 -1.96
CA SER A 31 -9.55 0.87 -2.01
C SER A 31 -9.68 1.40 -3.45
N GLY A 32 -9.69 0.52 -4.45
CA GLY A 32 -9.81 0.88 -5.86
C GLY A 32 -8.52 1.40 -6.50
N ILE A 33 -7.37 1.25 -5.83
CA ILE A 33 -6.07 1.61 -6.39
C ILE A 33 -5.52 0.41 -7.18
N PRO A 34 -5.27 0.56 -8.50
CA PRO A 34 -4.71 -0.53 -9.29
C PRO A 34 -3.33 -0.96 -8.79
N THR A 35 -3.12 -2.27 -8.73
CA THR A 35 -1.84 -2.83 -8.33
C THR A 35 -0.79 -2.70 -9.44
N PHE A 36 0.49 -2.70 -9.06
CA PHE A 36 1.61 -2.61 -10.03
C PHE A 36 1.79 -3.87 -10.89
N ARG A 37 1.14 -4.99 -10.50
CA ARG A 37 1.23 -6.31 -11.13
C ARG A 37 -0.18 -6.85 -11.37
N GLY A 38 -0.50 -7.23 -12.60
CA GLY A 38 -1.82 -7.77 -12.96
C GLY A 38 -2.42 -7.05 -14.16
N ARG A 39 -3.60 -7.50 -14.61
CA ARG A 39 -4.29 -6.91 -15.76
C ARG A 39 -4.73 -5.47 -15.50
N ASP A 40 -5.03 -5.15 -14.25
CA ASP A 40 -5.51 -3.82 -13.83
C ASP A 40 -4.39 -2.77 -13.76
N GLY A 41 -3.12 -3.20 -13.79
CA GLY A 41 -1.97 -2.29 -13.70
C GLY A 41 -1.66 -1.54 -15.01
N LEU A 42 -2.26 -1.92 -16.14
CA LEU A 42 -2.00 -1.29 -17.43
C LEU A 42 -2.63 0.10 -17.49
N TRP A 43 -1.83 1.09 -17.91
CA TRP A 43 -2.35 2.40 -18.30
C TRP A 43 -2.12 2.63 -19.79
N ARG A 44 -3.23 2.78 -20.54
CA ARG A 44 -3.22 2.70 -22.02
C ARG A 44 -2.63 1.36 -22.47
N ARG A 45 -1.40 1.39 -23.03
CA ARG A 45 -0.61 0.23 -23.46
C ARG A 45 0.66 0.03 -22.64
N TYR A 46 0.91 0.88 -21.65
CA TYR A 46 2.14 0.89 -20.89
C TYR A 46 1.98 0.12 -19.58
N ARG A 47 3.00 -0.67 -19.23
CA ARG A 47 3.10 -1.23 -17.88
C ARG A 47 3.72 -0.17 -16.96
N PRO A 48 3.35 -0.14 -15.68
CA PRO A 48 3.96 0.76 -14.70
C PRO A 48 5.49 0.68 -14.67
N THR A 49 6.04 -0.52 -14.82
CA THR A 49 7.49 -0.78 -14.86
C THR A 49 8.20 -0.20 -16.08
N ASP A 50 7.47 0.15 -17.13
CA ASP A 50 8.04 0.77 -18.34
C ASP A 50 8.09 2.31 -18.24
N LEU A 51 7.35 2.89 -17.27
CA LEU A 51 7.21 4.34 -17.07
C LEU A 51 7.88 4.85 -15.78
N ALA A 52 7.92 4.03 -14.72
CA ALA A 52 8.51 4.37 -13.43
C ALA A 52 10.04 4.14 -13.42
N THR A 53 10.77 4.63 -14.43
CA THR A 53 12.24 4.54 -14.47
C THR A 53 12.87 5.89 -14.81
N PRO A 54 14.11 6.15 -14.34
CA PRO A 54 14.84 7.37 -14.70
C PRO A 54 15.00 7.55 -16.21
N GLU A 55 15.22 6.46 -16.95
CA GLU A 55 15.42 6.47 -18.40
C GLU A 55 14.13 6.82 -19.14
N ALA A 56 12.98 6.31 -18.68
CA ALA A 56 11.69 6.67 -19.24
C ALA A 56 11.39 8.16 -19.03
N PHE A 57 11.69 8.68 -17.84
CA PHE A 57 11.52 10.10 -17.52
C PHE A 57 12.47 10.99 -18.32
N ALA A 58 13.74 10.59 -18.50
CA ALA A 58 14.69 11.33 -19.31
C ALA A 58 14.30 11.34 -20.81
N ARG A 59 13.71 10.24 -21.30
CA ARG A 59 13.27 10.11 -22.70
C ARG A 59 12.01 10.90 -23.01
N ASP A 60 10.99 10.81 -22.17
CA ASP A 60 9.71 11.50 -22.34
C ASP A 60 9.09 11.86 -20.98
N PRO A 61 9.51 13.00 -20.38
CA PRO A 61 9.03 13.40 -19.07
C PRO A 61 7.54 13.74 -19.09
N LYS A 62 7.00 14.21 -20.23
CA LYS A 62 5.59 14.55 -20.37
C LYS A 62 4.72 13.29 -20.24
N LEU A 63 5.06 12.22 -20.97
CA LEU A 63 4.33 10.95 -20.88
C LEU A 63 4.36 10.37 -19.46
N VAL A 64 5.53 10.41 -18.79
CA VAL A 64 5.65 9.94 -17.41
C VAL A 64 4.81 10.79 -16.46
N TRP A 65 4.81 12.12 -16.61
CA TRP A 65 3.94 13.00 -15.82
C TRP A 65 2.46 12.78 -16.08
N GLU A 66 2.02 12.57 -17.33
CA GLU A 66 0.63 12.22 -17.64
C GLU A 66 0.19 10.96 -16.87
N TRP A 67 1.07 9.96 -16.80
CA TRP A 67 0.80 8.73 -16.08
C TRP A 67 0.75 8.94 -14.55
N TYR A 68 1.70 9.67 -13.96
CA TYR A 68 1.64 10.00 -12.53
C TYR A 68 0.42 10.85 -12.18
N HIS A 69 0.05 11.82 -13.03
CA HIS A 69 -1.15 12.63 -12.84
C HIS A 69 -2.43 11.79 -12.86
N TYR A 70 -2.54 10.85 -13.81
CA TYR A 70 -3.63 9.88 -13.82
C TYR A 70 -3.69 9.08 -12.51
N ARG A 71 -2.56 8.54 -12.04
CA ARG A 71 -2.51 7.78 -10.78
C ARG A 71 -2.90 8.63 -9.57
N GLN A 72 -2.40 9.86 -9.48
CA GLN A 72 -2.78 10.80 -8.43
C GLN A 72 -4.29 11.04 -8.43
N SER A 73 -4.92 11.18 -9.59
CA SER A 73 -6.37 11.40 -9.69
C SER A 73 -7.21 10.25 -9.12
N ILE A 74 -6.68 9.01 -9.14
CA ILE A 74 -7.30 7.83 -8.52
C ILE A 74 -7.04 7.86 -7.01
N ILE A 75 -5.79 8.03 -6.61
CA ILE A 75 -5.36 7.99 -5.20
C ILE A 75 -6.08 9.06 -4.37
N LEU A 76 -6.23 10.27 -4.91
CA LEU A 76 -6.91 11.39 -4.25
C LEU A 76 -8.39 11.12 -3.97
N LYS A 77 -9.02 10.19 -4.69
CA LYS A 77 -10.43 9.79 -4.51
C LYS A 77 -10.58 8.50 -3.71
N ALA A 78 -9.53 7.71 -3.60
CA ALA A 78 -9.53 6.48 -2.82
C ALA A 78 -9.62 6.81 -1.33
N GLU A 79 -10.27 5.95 -0.55
CA GLU A 79 -10.31 6.04 0.92
C GLU A 79 -9.64 4.83 1.55
N PRO A 80 -9.07 4.95 2.76
CA PRO A 80 -8.55 3.80 3.47
C PRO A 80 -9.64 2.75 3.70
N ASN A 81 -9.29 1.48 3.53
CA ASN A 81 -10.19 0.34 3.73
C ASN A 81 -10.01 -0.29 5.13
N PRO A 82 -10.83 -1.28 5.52
CA PRO A 82 -10.73 -1.92 6.84
C PRO A 82 -9.35 -2.47 7.19
N GLY A 83 -8.55 -2.91 6.21
CA GLY A 83 -7.19 -3.38 6.43
C GLY A 83 -6.27 -2.27 6.92
N HIS A 84 -6.37 -1.07 6.34
CA HIS A 84 -5.58 0.09 6.78
C HIS A 84 -5.94 0.51 8.21
N TYR A 85 -7.25 0.61 8.52
CA TYR A 85 -7.70 0.94 9.87
C TYR A 85 -7.33 -0.13 10.90
N ALA A 86 -7.33 -1.41 10.51
CA ALA A 86 -6.89 -2.48 11.39
C ALA A 86 -5.40 -2.34 11.75
N LEU A 87 -4.54 -2.01 10.78
CA LEU A 87 -3.12 -1.77 11.04
C LEU A 87 -2.88 -0.54 11.92
N ALA A 88 -3.63 0.55 11.69
CA ALA A 88 -3.58 1.74 12.56
C ALA A 88 -3.95 1.39 14.01
N ARG A 89 -4.98 0.54 14.23
CA ARG A 89 -5.34 0.05 15.57
C ARG A 89 -4.29 -0.87 16.18
N LEU A 90 -3.62 -1.70 15.38
CA LEU A 90 -2.55 -2.56 15.89
C LEU A 90 -1.35 -1.72 16.38
N GLU A 91 -1.10 -0.56 15.78
CA GLU A 91 -0.08 0.36 16.29
C GLU A 91 -0.32 0.75 17.76
N ASP A 92 -1.58 0.97 18.15
CA ASP A 92 -1.93 1.33 19.53
C ASP A 92 -1.85 0.15 20.51
N ILE A 93 -1.93 -1.08 20.00
CA ILE A 93 -1.90 -2.31 20.81
C ILE A 93 -0.47 -2.75 21.13
N PHE A 94 0.46 -2.59 20.19
CA PHE A 94 1.83 -3.07 20.34
C PHE A 94 2.77 -1.94 20.84
N PRO A 95 3.47 -2.12 21.98
CA PRO A 95 4.40 -1.12 22.50
C PRO A 95 5.48 -0.69 21.49
N SER A 96 6.02 -1.66 20.74
CA SER A 96 6.92 -1.44 19.62
C SER A 96 6.19 -1.84 18.33
N PHE A 97 5.98 -0.87 17.44
CA PHE A 97 5.28 -1.09 16.18
C PHE A 97 5.99 -0.33 15.07
N LEU A 98 6.10 -0.97 13.90
CA LEU A 98 6.60 -0.33 12.69
C LEU A 98 5.85 -0.90 11.47
N LEU A 99 5.31 0.00 10.66
CA LEU A 99 4.71 -0.34 9.37
C LEU A 99 5.65 0.14 8.26
N LEU A 100 6.26 -0.80 7.54
CA LEU A 100 6.97 -0.52 6.29
C LEU A 100 6.00 -0.72 5.13
N THR A 101 5.91 0.24 4.22
CA THR A 101 5.10 0.13 3.02
C THR A 101 5.94 0.33 1.77
N GLN A 102 5.56 -0.37 0.70
CA GLN A 102 6.05 -0.12 -0.66
C GLN A 102 5.10 0.81 -1.43
N ASN A 103 3.98 1.19 -0.83
CA ASN A 103 2.95 1.99 -1.49
C ASN A 103 3.28 3.46 -1.41
N VAL A 104 2.97 4.19 -2.48
CA VAL A 104 3.13 5.65 -2.58
C VAL A 104 1.77 6.34 -2.67
N ASP A 105 0.80 5.85 -1.90
CA ASP A 105 -0.60 6.28 -1.95
C ASP A 105 -1.09 7.03 -0.71
N GLY A 106 -0.32 7.03 0.38
CA GLY A 106 -0.64 7.74 1.62
C GLY A 106 -1.84 7.17 2.40
N LEU A 107 -2.40 6.01 2.03
CA LEU A 107 -3.62 5.49 2.68
C LEU A 107 -3.38 5.03 4.12
N HIS A 108 -2.17 4.60 4.48
CA HIS A 108 -1.83 4.25 5.86
C HIS A 108 -1.88 5.47 6.78
N GLN A 109 -1.29 6.58 6.36
CA GLN A 109 -1.25 7.83 7.09
C GLN A 109 -2.67 8.41 7.22
N ARG A 110 -3.45 8.36 6.14
CA ARG A 110 -4.87 8.77 6.17
C ARG A 110 -5.74 7.89 7.07
N ALA A 111 -5.41 6.61 7.23
CA ALA A 111 -6.08 5.71 8.18
C ALA A 111 -5.71 5.98 9.65
N GLY A 112 -4.69 6.81 9.90
CA GLY A 112 -4.21 7.17 11.24
C GLY A 112 -2.95 6.44 11.70
N SER A 113 -2.30 5.64 10.85
CA SER A 113 -0.98 5.07 11.17
C SER A 113 0.06 6.19 11.28
N ARG A 114 0.88 6.17 12.33
CA ARG A 114 1.90 7.22 12.60
C ARG A 114 3.32 6.68 12.47
N LYS A 115 3.56 5.41 12.82
CA LYS A 115 4.88 4.77 12.72
C LYS A 115 5.06 4.09 11.37
N VAL A 116 5.01 4.89 10.30
CA VAL A 116 5.10 4.43 8.91
C VAL A 116 6.46 4.78 8.30
N LEU A 117 7.08 3.81 7.63
CA LEU A 117 8.17 4.03 6.68
C LEU A 117 7.63 3.78 5.28
N GLU A 118 7.75 4.80 4.43
CA GLU A 118 7.35 4.81 3.02
C GLU A 118 8.58 4.98 2.13
#